data_AF-L0DM14-F1
#
_entry.id   AF-L0DM14-F1
#
_cell.length_a   1.000
_cell.length_b   1.000
_cell.length_c   1.000
_cell.angle_alpha   90.00
_cell.angle_beta   90.00
_cell.angle_gamma   90.00
#
_symmetry.space_group_name_H-M   'P 1'
#
loop_
_entity.id
_entity.type
_entity.pdbx_description
1 polymer ?
#
loop_
_entity_poly.entity_id
_entity_poly.type
_entity_poly.pdbx_seq_one_letter_code
_entity_poly.pdbx_strand_id
1 'polypeptide(L)'
;MSARKKHQPPRRLFKQDRPSPVSVVSIANSKMFGQESMSDVLRDFAEPYLPMANCETELRSLFNLAILGWNAALLPEKQRQASIETYFKATLRGAPEDELAKAWKFVKELIQRKETLFAANKRAFVSVSLSNNGSKFQLHVKSAF
;
A
#
# COMPACT_ATOMS: atom_id res chain seq x y z
N MET A 1 36.28 -21.93 -47.22
CA MET A 1 34.99 -21.38 -47.71
C MET A 1 33.85 -22.26 -47.22
N SER A 2 32.67 -21.65 -47.05
CA SER A 2 31.35 -22.24 -46.71
C SER A 2 31.02 -22.48 -45.24
N ALA A 3 30.48 -21.42 -44.64
CA ALA A 3 29.61 -21.44 -43.47
C ALA A 3 28.24 -22.05 -43.80
N ARG A 4 27.74 -22.98 -42.98
CA ARG A 4 26.32 -23.39 -42.98
C ARG A 4 25.64 -22.90 -41.70
N LYS A 5 24.71 -21.95 -41.91
CA LYS A 5 23.87 -21.29 -40.92
C LYS A 5 23.03 -22.32 -40.16
N LYS A 6 23.16 -22.36 -38.82
CA LYS A 6 22.21 -23.07 -37.95
C LYS A 6 20.93 -22.23 -37.86
N HIS A 7 19.84 -22.75 -38.41
CA HIS A 7 18.50 -22.18 -38.24
C HIS A 7 18.11 -22.23 -36.77
N GLN A 8 18.03 -21.08 -36.12
CA GLN A 8 17.48 -20.92 -34.77
C GLN A 8 15.99 -20.59 -34.92
N PRO A 9 15.07 -21.29 -34.22
CA PRO A 9 13.65 -20.98 -34.34
C PRO A 9 13.33 -19.64 -33.66
N PRO A 10 12.27 -18.93 -34.09
CA PRO A 10 11.98 -17.58 -33.61
C PRO A 10 11.56 -17.63 -32.14
N ARG A 11 12.41 -17.08 -31.26
CA ARG A 11 12.08 -16.81 -29.85
C ARG A 11 11.09 -15.64 -29.75
N ARG A 12 9.84 -15.84 -30.17
CA ARG A 12 8.73 -14.93 -29.87
C ARG A 12 7.44 -15.72 -29.80
N LEU A 13 7.12 -16.29 -28.63
CA LEU A 13 5.76 -16.76 -28.33
C LEU A 13 5.47 -16.96 -26.84
N PHE A 14 6.19 -16.25 -25.96
CA PHE A 14 5.76 -16.08 -24.57
C PHE A 14 5.96 -14.62 -24.15
N LYS A 15 5.16 -13.73 -24.75
CA LYS A 15 4.68 -12.58 -23.98
C LYS A 15 3.65 -13.14 -22.99
N GLN A 16 4.14 -13.64 -21.86
CA GLN A 16 3.33 -13.55 -20.66
C GLN A 16 3.34 -12.08 -20.28
N ASP A 17 2.39 -11.31 -20.80
CA ASP A 17 1.95 -10.09 -20.14
C ASP A 17 1.26 -10.51 -18.83
N ARG A 18 2.05 -11.04 -17.89
CA ARG A 18 1.70 -10.91 -16.49
C ARG A 18 2.11 -9.48 -16.14
N PRO A 19 1.20 -8.62 -15.66
CA PRO A 19 1.63 -7.36 -15.08
C PRO A 19 2.67 -7.68 -14.03
N SER A 20 3.86 -7.11 -14.17
CA SER A 20 4.91 -7.19 -13.16
C SER A 20 4.31 -6.75 -11.82
N PRO A 21 4.55 -7.46 -10.70
CA PRO A 21 4.06 -7.02 -9.41
C PRO A 21 4.48 -5.57 -9.18
N VAL A 22 3.51 -4.76 -8.75
CA VAL A 22 3.66 -3.34 -8.58
C VAL A 22 4.82 -3.07 -7.60
N SER A 23 5.95 -2.59 -8.12
CA SER A 23 7.17 -2.41 -7.33
C SER A 23 7.12 -1.08 -6.59
N VAL A 24 6.92 -1.12 -5.26
CA VAL A 24 6.89 0.06 -4.39
C VAL A 24 8.27 0.28 -3.76
N VAL A 25 8.78 1.51 -3.86
CA VAL A 25 10.05 1.94 -3.27
C VAL A 25 9.79 3.11 -2.33
N SER A 26 10.35 3.04 -1.12
CA SER A 26 10.34 4.15 -0.18
C SER A 26 11.42 5.15 -0.57
N ILE A 27 11.08 6.45 -0.68
CA ILE A 27 12.12 7.48 -0.64
C ILE A 27 12.24 7.92 0.81
N ALA A 28 13.34 7.52 1.45
CA ALA A 28 13.64 7.92 2.82
C ALA A 28 14.19 9.36 2.82
N ASN A 29 13.43 10.31 3.36
CA ASN A 29 13.95 11.63 3.74
C ASN A 29 14.50 11.67 5.17
N SER A 30 14.48 10.55 5.91
CA SER A 30 14.70 10.57 7.36
C SER A 30 15.52 9.40 7.89
N LYS A 31 16.55 8.94 7.17
CA LYS A 31 17.67 8.24 7.82
C LYS A 31 18.61 9.25 8.49
N MET A 32 18.03 10.20 9.22
CA MET A 32 18.72 11.12 10.12
C MET A 32 18.08 10.88 11.49
N PHE A 33 18.89 10.51 12.49
CA PHE A 33 18.52 10.35 13.91
C PHE A 33 17.85 9.04 14.37
N GLY A 34 18.17 7.88 13.78
CA GLY A 34 17.84 6.57 14.37
C GLY A 34 16.34 6.26 14.54
N GLN A 35 15.45 7.12 14.04
CA GLN A 35 14.01 6.90 14.00
C GLN A 35 13.62 6.12 12.75
N GLU A 36 12.64 5.23 12.91
CA GLU A 36 12.03 4.47 11.82
C GLU A 36 11.45 5.41 10.75
N SER A 37 11.75 5.12 9.49
CA SER A 37 11.23 5.82 8.33
C SER A 37 9.75 5.47 8.15
N MET A 38 8.85 6.46 8.22
CA MET A 38 7.40 6.18 8.12
C MET A 38 6.99 5.69 6.73
N SER A 39 7.76 5.97 5.69
CA SER A 39 7.54 5.37 4.37
C SER A 39 7.88 3.87 4.36
N ASP A 40 8.97 3.48 5.03
CA ASP A 40 9.30 2.05 5.21
C ASP A 40 8.28 1.35 6.11
N VAL A 41 7.88 1.98 7.22
CA VAL A 41 6.83 1.46 8.10
C VAL A 41 5.52 1.23 7.33
N LEU A 42 5.08 2.18 6.50
CA LEU A 42 3.86 2.00 5.71
C LEU A 42 3.98 0.86 4.70
N ARG A 43 5.14 0.73 4.05
CA ARG A 43 5.40 -0.37 3.11
C ARG A 43 5.36 -1.71 3.85
N ASP A 44 6.09 -1.85 4.96
CA ASP A 44 6.21 -3.10 5.71
C ASP A 44 4.89 -3.47 6.39
N PHE A 45 4.11 -2.47 6.80
CA PHE A 45 2.75 -2.64 7.29
C PHE A 45 1.82 -3.19 6.21
N ALA A 46 1.89 -2.65 4.99
CA ALA A 46 1.06 -3.03 3.85
C ALA A 46 1.56 -4.27 3.07
N GLU A 47 2.78 -4.73 3.32
CA GLU A 47 3.48 -5.78 2.55
C GLU A 47 2.61 -7.02 2.25
N PRO A 48 1.89 -7.63 3.21
CA PRO A 48 1.11 -8.84 2.94
C PRO A 48 -0.03 -8.63 1.94
N TYR A 49 -0.44 -7.37 1.75
CA TYR A 49 -1.58 -6.97 0.92
C TYR A 49 -1.15 -6.39 -0.43
N LEU A 50 0.13 -6.09 -0.64
CA LEU A 50 0.65 -5.58 -1.92
C LEU A 50 0.28 -6.49 -3.12
N PRO A 51 0.29 -7.83 -3.01
CA PRO A 51 -0.14 -8.70 -4.12
C PRO A 51 -1.62 -8.56 -4.51
N MET A 52 -2.46 -7.93 -3.68
CA MET A 52 -3.87 -7.68 -4.00
C MET A 52 -4.04 -6.53 -4.99
N ALA A 53 -3.02 -5.67 -5.16
CA ALA A 53 -3.06 -4.50 -6.02
C ALA A 53 -2.36 -4.76 -7.36
N ASN A 54 -3.15 -4.85 -8.42
CA ASN A 54 -2.67 -5.13 -9.78
C ASN A 54 -2.41 -3.85 -10.59
N CYS A 55 -2.95 -2.72 -10.15
CA CYS A 55 -2.79 -1.43 -10.81
C CYS A 55 -2.58 -0.28 -9.81
N GLU A 56 -2.22 0.90 -10.34
CA GLU A 56 -1.98 2.10 -9.52
C GLU A 56 -3.18 2.49 -8.66
N THR A 57 -4.40 2.40 -9.21
CA THR A 57 -5.62 2.75 -8.50
C THR A 57 -5.85 1.84 -7.30
N GLU A 58 -5.71 0.53 -7.49
CA GLU A 58 -5.82 -0.46 -6.41
C GLU A 58 -4.72 -0.28 -5.36
N LEU A 59 -3.49 0.03 -5.79
CA LEU A 59 -2.38 0.31 -4.88
C LEU A 59 -2.65 1.56 -4.02
N ARG A 60 -3.14 2.63 -4.64
CA ARG A 60 -3.53 3.87 -3.93
C ARG A 60 -4.65 3.57 -2.93
N SER A 61 -5.67 2.81 -3.32
CA SER A 61 -6.76 2.41 -2.43
C SER A 61 -6.25 1.57 -1.26
N LEU A 62 -5.34 0.62 -1.51
CA LEU A 62 -4.71 -0.17 -0.46
C LEU A 62 -3.96 0.71 0.54
N PHE A 63 -3.11 1.63 0.07
CA PHE A 63 -2.37 2.53 0.96
C PHE A 63 -3.29 3.45 1.74
N ASN A 64 -4.37 3.95 1.14
CA ASN A 64 -5.32 4.79 1.86
C ASN A 64 -6.03 4.02 2.98
N LEU A 65 -6.43 2.77 2.74
CA LEU A 65 -7.02 1.90 3.77
C LEU A 65 -6.00 1.52 4.84
N ALA A 66 -4.75 1.27 4.46
CA ALA A 66 -3.65 1.04 5.39
C ALA A 66 -3.41 2.24 6.32
N ILE A 67 -3.37 3.46 5.76
CA ILE A 67 -3.25 4.71 6.52
C ILE A 67 -4.44 4.89 7.47
N LEU A 68 -5.67 4.63 6.99
CA LEU A 68 -6.86 4.71 7.81
C LEU A 68 -6.78 3.74 9.01
N GLY A 69 -6.48 2.46 8.75
CA GLY A 69 -6.35 1.46 9.80
C GLY A 69 -5.25 1.81 10.80
N TRP A 70 -4.11 2.29 10.31
CA TRP A 70 -3.00 2.74 11.16
C TRP A 70 -3.40 3.91 12.08
N ASN A 71 -3.95 4.98 11.50
CA ASN A 71 -4.34 6.17 12.24
C ASN A 71 -5.49 5.88 13.21
N ALA A 72 -6.47 5.06 12.80
CA ALA A 72 -7.56 4.64 13.67
C ALA A 72 -7.04 3.85 14.89
N ALA A 73 -6.04 2.99 14.72
CA ALA A 73 -5.45 2.23 15.83
C ALA A 73 -4.79 3.12 16.91
N LEU A 74 -4.43 4.36 16.57
CA LEU A 74 -3.89 5.34 17.53
C LEU A 74 -4.98 6.05 18.34
N LEU A 75 -6.24 5.99 17.90
CA LEU A 75 -7.37 6.61 18.59
C LEU A 75 -7.90 5.69 19.71
N PRO A 76 -8.52 6.27 20.75
CA PRO A 76 -9.34 5.52 21.70
C PRO A 76 -10.42 4.73 20.97
N GLU A 77 -10.73 3.51 21.43
CA GLU A 77 -11.66 2.58 20.77
C GLU A 77 -13.00 3.23 20.38
N LYS A 78 -13.55 4.06 21.27
CA LYS A 78 -14.79 4.81 21.06
C LYS A 78 -14.76 5.78 19.87
N GLN A 79 -13.58 6.23 19.45
CA GLN A 79 -13.41 7.19 18.35
C GLN A 79 -13.02 6.53 17.02
N ARG A 80 -12.56 5.26 17.06
CA ARG A 80 -12.13 4.53 15.86
C ARG A 80 -13.26 4.40 14.85
N GLN A 81 -14.43 3.99 15.33
CA GLN A 81 -15.58 3.76 14.48
C GLN A 81 -16.02 5.04 13.74
N ALA A 82 -16.16 6.16 14.46
CA ALA A 82 -16.51 7.44 13.86
C ALA A 82 -15.49 7.90 12.79
N SER A 83 -14.20 7.67 13.03
CA SER A 83 -13.14 7.99 12.05
C SER A 83 -13.27 7.16 10.78
N ILE A 84 -13.48 5.84 10.90
CA ILE A 84 -13.63 4.92 9.76
C ILE A 84 -14.89 5.24 8.97
N GLU A 85 -16.02 5.46 9.65
CA GLU A 85 -17.29 5.82 8.99
C GLU A 85 -17.18 7.14 8.22
N THR A 86 -16.50 8.13 8.79
CA THR A 86 -16.28 9.42 8.13
C THR A 86 -15.47 9.23 6.84
N TYR A 87 -14.42 8.42 6.89
CA TYR A 87 -13.62 8.10 5.71
C TYR A 87 -14.44 7.36 4.64
N PHE A 88 -15.22 6.34 5.01
CA PHE A 88 -16.06 5.61 4.04
C PHE A 88 -17.16 6.47 3.44
N LYS A 89 -17.80 7.36 4.22
CA LYS A 89 -18.77 8.31 3.67
C LYS A 89 -18.15 9.26 2.64
N ALA A 90 -16.89 9.64 2.82
CA ALA A 90 -16.18 10.52 1.91
C ALA A 90 -15.65 9.80 0.65
N THR A 91 -15.24 8.53 0.77
CA THR A 91 -14.47 7.84 -0.28
C THR A 91 -15.22 6.71 -0.98
N LEU A 92 -16.18 6.08 -0.31
CA LEU A 92 -16.99 4.95 -0.80
C LEU A 92 -18.47 5.34 -0.90
N ARG A 93 -18.75 6.61 -1.22
CA ARG A 93 -20.13 7.11 -1.34
C ARG A 93 -20.84 6.37 -2.47
N GLY A 94 -21.92 5.68 -2.14
CA GLY A 94 -22.72 4.91 -3.09
C GLY A 94 -22.19 3.51 -3.38
N ALA A 95 -21.16 3.05 -2.66
CA ALA A 95 -20.73 1.65 -2.71
C ALA A 95 -21.83 0.72 -2.17
N PRO A 96 -21.97 -0.50 -2.74
CA PRO A 96 -22.85 -1.54 -2.22
C PRO A 96 -22.53 -1.89 -0.75
N GLU A 97 -23.55 -2.34 -0.02
CA GLU A 97 -23.40 -2.72 1.40
C GLU A 97 -22.37 -3.83 1.62
N ASP A 98 -22.29 -4.80 0.70
CA ASP A 98 -21.34 -5.90 0.79
C ASP A 98 -19.89 -5.44 0.58
N GLU A 99 -19.66 -4.45 -0.28
CA GLU A 99 -18.35 -3.83 -0.47
C GLU A 99 -17.94 -3.02 0.77
N LEU A 100 -18.87 -2.25 1.35
CA LEU A 100 -18.64 -1.52 2.59
C LEU A 100 -18.31 -2.47 3.74
N ALA A 101 -19.00 -3.61 3.85
CA ALA A 101 -18.73 -4.62 4.86
C ALA A 101 -17.34 -5.26 4.69
N LYS A 102 -16.93 -5.55 3.44
CA LYS A 102 -15.57 -6.05 3.12
C LYS A 102 -14.50 -5.03 3.50
N ALA A 103 -14.68 -3.76 3.13
CA ALA A 103 -13.76 -2.68 3.49
C ALA A 103 -13.66 -2.49 5.01
N TRP A 104 -14.79 -2.56 5.72
CA TRP A 104 -14.83 -2.50 7.18
C TRP A 104 -14.03 -3.62 7.83
N LYS A 105 -14.22 -4.87 7.37
CA LYS A 105 -13.49 -6.02 7.87
C LYS A 105 -11.99 -5.85 7.63
N PHE A 106 -11.60 -5.40 6.44
CA PHE A 106 -10.21 -5.17 6.09
C PHE A 106 -9.55 -4.10 6.98
N VAL A 107 -10.23 -2.99 7.26
CA VAL A 107 -9.72 -1.95 8.16
C VAL A 107 -9.55 -2.48 9.59
N LYS A 108 -10.47 -3.34 10.08
CA LYS A 108 -10.32 -3.98 11.39
C LYS A 108 -9.09 -4.90 11.44
N GLU A 109 -8.83 -5.67 10.39
CA GLU A 109 -7.63 -6.51 10.27
C GLU A 109 -6.35 -5.65 10.29
N LEU A 110 -6.35 -4.52 9.60
CA LEU A 110 -5.23 -3.56 9.61
C LEU A 110 -4.99 -2.97 11.01
N ILE A 111 -6.04 -2.57 11.73
CA ILE A 111 -5.94 -2.08 13.11
C ILE A 111 -5.30 -3.15 14.00
N GLN A 112 -5.80 -4.39 13.95
CA GLN A 112 -5.28 -5.50 14.74
C GLN A 112 -3.80 -5.77 14.40
N ARG A 113 -3.43 -5.74 13.12
CA ARG A 113 -2.04 -5.90 12.68
C ARG A 113 -1.14 -4.80 13.25
N LYS A 114 -1.60 -3.55 13.23
CA LYS A 114 -0.86 -2.42 13.81
C LYS A 114 -0.64 -2.65 15.31
N GLU A 115 -1.70 -3.00 16.03
CA GLU A 115 -1.64 -3.25 17.48
C GLU A 115 -0.74 -4.42 17.85
N THR A 116 -0.64 -5.43 16.99
CA THR A 116 0.16 -6.64 17.26
C THR A 116 1.63 -6.45 16.90
N LEU A 117 1.93 -5.86 15.74
CA LEU A 117 3.29 -5.83 15.18
C LEU A 117 3.97 -4.46 15.29
N PHE A 118 3.20 -3.38 15.44
CA PHE A 118 3.68 -2.00 15.41
C PHE A 118 3.17 -1.19 16.63
N ALA A 119 2.93 -1.86 17.76
CA ALA A 119 2.32 -1.26 18.95
C ALA A 119 3.12 -0.07 19.49
N ALA A 120 4.46 -0.17 19.42
CA ALA A 120 5.40 0.84 19.90
C ALA A 120 5.39 2.14 19.07
N ASN A 121 5.05 2.05 17.79
CA ASN A 121 5.00 3.23 16.93
C ASN A 121 3.68 3.99 17.15
N LYS A 122 3.80 5.22 17.66
CA LYS A 122 2.67 6.11 17.96
C LYS A 122 2.49 7.24 16.95
N ARG A 123 3.32 7.29 15.90
CA ARG A 123 3.30 8.36 14.90
C ARG A 123 2.13 8.19 13.94
N ALA A 124 1.39 9.27 13.71
CA ALA A 124 0.31 9.28 12.74
C ALA A 124 0.82 9.65 11.33
N PHE A 125 0.18 9.11 10.30
CA PHE A 125 0.36 9.56 8.93
C PHE A 125 -0.45 10.84 8.69
N VAL A 126 0.22 11.92 8.29
CA VAL A 126 -0.40 13.24 8.03
C VAL A 126 -0.64 13.44 6.54
N SER A 127 0.34 13.07 5.72
CA SER A 127 0.23 13.16 4.26
C SER A 127 1.04 12.05 3.64
N VAL A 128 0.45 11.35 2.68
CA VAL A 128 1.11 10.33 1.88
C VAL A 128 0.85 10.65 0.42
N SER A 129 1.91 10.67 -0.39
CA SER A 129 1.80 10.78 -1.84
C SER A 129 2.55 9.66 -2.54
N LEU A 130 1.90 9.13 -3.57
CA LEU A 130 2.46 8.16 -4.50
C LEU A 130 2.85 8.89 -5.77
N SER A 131 4.10 8.73 -6.19
CA SER A 131 4.59 9.22 -7.48
C SER A 131 5.01 8.02 -8.33
N ASN A 132 4.59 8.02 -9.59
CA ASN A 132 4.92 6.98 -10.55
C ASN A 132 6.13 7.46 -11.38
N ASN A 133 7.24 6.69 -11.37
CA ASN A 133 8.43 7.03 -12.17
C ASN A 133 8.54 6.23 -13.49
N GLY A 134 7.47 5.54 -13.89
CA GLY A 134 7.40 4.70 -15.08
C GLY A 134 7.66 3.22 -14.81
N SER A 135 8.54 2.86 -13.88
CA SER A 135 8.81 1.46 -13.52
C SER A 135 8.51 1.11 -12.07
N LYS A 136 8.40 2.12 -11.19
CA LYS A 136 8.20 1.95 -9.74
C LYS A 136 7.31 3.05 -9.17
N PHE A 137 6.64 2.71 -8.09
CA PHE A 137 5.90 3.67 -7.26
C PHE A 137 6.77 4.13 -6.12
N GLN A 138 6.91 5.44 -5.98
CA GLN A 138 7.65 6.08 -4.90
C GLN A 138 6.69 6.61 -3.85
N LEU A 139 6.89 6.18 -2.60
CA LEU A 139 6.11 6.61 -1.45
C LEU A 139 6.79 7.77 -0.75
N HIS A 140 6.09 8.90 -0.64
CA HIS A 140 6.49 10.07 0.14
C HIS A 140 5.55 10.20 1.33
N VAL A 141 6.09 10.34 2.54
CA VAL A 141 5.31 10.39 3.78
C VAL A 141 5.71 11.58 4.63
N LYS A 142 4.70 12.30 5.14
CA LYS A 142 4.80 13.24 6.26
C LYS A 142 4.05 12.66 7.46
N SER A 143 4.62 12.78 8.65
CA SER A 143 4.08 12.25 9.90
C SER A 143 4.12 13.29 11.02
N ALA A 144 3.24 13.15 12.02
CA ALA A 144 3.25 13.94 13.25
C ALA A 144 3.57 13.06 14.48
N PHE A 145 4.05 13.69 15.55
CA PHE A 145 4.30 13.11 16.88
C PHE A 145 3.09 13.29 17.79
#